data_AF-A0A838JWE1-F1
#
_entry.id   AF-A0A838JWE1-F1
#
_cell.length_a   1.000
_cell.length_b   1.000
_cell.length_c   1.000
_cell.angle_alpha   90.00
_cell.angle_beta   90.00
_cell.angle_gamma   90.00
#
_symmetry.space_group_name_H-M   'P 1'
#
loop_
_entity.id
_entity.type
_entity.pdbx_description
1 polymer ?
#
loop_
_entity_poly.entity_id
_entity_poly.type
_entity_poly.pdbx_seq_one_letter_code
_entity_poly.pdbx_strand_id
1 'polypeptide(L)' 'SCSWYEFAREIFELAGVEVEVVPVPGSEYPLPAVRPANGVLSTLGSPNLRHWREALADYLKRDLDTPLC' A
#
# COMPACT_ATOMS: atom_id res chain seq x y z
N SER A 1 5.31 -8.50 -2.68
CA SER A 1 4.63 -7.53 -3.55
C SER A 1 3.14 -7.52 -3.22
N CYS A 2 2.39 -6.54 -3.70
CA CYS A 2 0.94 -6.50 -3.65
C CYS A 2 0.41 -5.54 -4.73
N SER A 3 -0.88 -5.64 -5.04
CA SER A 3 -1.63 -4.69 -5.86
C SER A 3 -2.06 -3.47 -5.03
N TRP A 4 -2.48 -2.39 -5.70
CA TRP A 4 -3.07 -1.22 -5.04
C TRP A 4 -4.32 -1.57 -4.22
N TYR A 5 -5.11 -2.54 -4.70
CA TYR A 5 -6.28 -3.05 -4.01
C TYR A 5 -5.93 -3.69 -2.67
N GLU A 6 -4.95 -4.61 -2.67
CA GLU A 6 -4.48 -5.29 -1.45
C GLU A 6 -3.84 -4.30 -0.47
N PHE A 7 -3.10 -3.32 -0.99
CA PHE A 7 -2.49 -2.28 -0.16
C PHE A 7 -3.53 -1.40 0.53
N ALA A 8 -4.55 -0.94 -0.21
CA ALA A 8 -5.63 -0.13 0.35
C ALA A 8 -6.43 -0.90 1.42
N ARG A 9 -6.73 -2.18 1.16
CA ARG A 9 -7.40 -3.05 2.14
C ARG A 9 -6.63 -3.16 3.45
N GLU A 10 -5.33 -3.42 3.37
CA GLU A 10 -4.48 -3.55 4.56
C GLU A 10 -4.44 -2.25 5.38
N ILE A 11 -4.42 -1.09 4.71
CA ILE A 11 -4.45 0.22 5.38
C ILE A 11 -5.71 0.36 6.23
N PHE A 12 -6.89 0.09 5.66
CA PHE A 12 -8.15 0.23 6.39
C PHE A 12 -8.30 -0.81 7.50
N GLU A 13 -7.84 -2.04 7.26
CA GLU A 13 -7.80 -3.09 8.28
C GLU A 13 -6.94 -2.68 9.48
N LEU A 14 -5.71 -2.19 9.24
CA LEU A 14 -4.80 -1.73 10.29
C LEU A 14 -5.29 -0.45 10.99
N ALA A 15 -5.99 0.43 10.27
CA ALA A 15 -6.57 1.64 10.84
C ALA A 15 -7.86 1.39 11.64
N GLY A 16 -8.40 0.17 11.62
CA GLY A 16 -9.69 -0.15 12.27
C GLY A 16 -10.88 0.58 11.65
N VAL A 17 -10.79 0.96 10.37
CA VAL A 17 -11.83 1.69 9.65
C VAL A 17 -12.66 0.69 8.85
N GLU A 18 -13.95 0.60 9.18
CA GLU A 18 -14.88 -0.26 8.43
C GLU A 18 -15.27 0.43 7.11
N VAL A 19 -14.71 -0.07 6.01
CA VAL A 19 -15.00 0.39 4.65
C VAL A 19 -14.90 -0.76 3.66
N GLU A 20 -15.81 -0.77 2.69
CA GLU A 20 -15.74 -1.70 1.57
C GLU A 20 -14.70 -1.20 0.56
N VAL A 21 -13.64 -1.99 0.34
CA VAL A 21 -12.70 -1.76 -0.75
C VAL A 21 -13.11 -2.64 -1.92
N VAL A 22 -13.46 -2.01 -3.05
CA VAL A 22 -13.87 -2.68 -4.28
C VAL A 22 -12.70 -2.67 -5.27
N PRO A 23 -12.30 -3.83 -5.83
CA PRO A 23 -11.25 -3.86 -6.84
C PRO A 23 -11.75 -3.26 -8.16
N VAL A 24 -10.91 -2.48 -8.82
CA VAL A 24 -11.19 -1.88 -10.14
C VAL A 24 -10.07 -2.26 -11.11
N PRO A 25 -10.37 -2.78 -12.31
CA PRO A 25 -9.38 -3.02 -13.34
C PRO A 25 -8.67 -1.73 -13.75
N GLY A 26 -7.35 -1.79 -13.96
CA GLY A 26 -6.58 -0.61 -14.40
C GLY A 26 -7.09 -0.02 -15.73
N SER A 27 -7.73 -0.82 -16.58
CA SER A 27 -8.37 -0.39 -17.82
C SER A 27 -9.57 0.53 -17.62
N GLU A 28 -10.24 0.44 -16.47
CA GLU A 28 -11.39 1.28 -16.12
C GLU A 28 -10.98 2.63 -15.52
N TYR A 29 -9.66 2.84 -15.32
CA TYR A 29 -9.11 4.09 -14.77
C TYR A 29 -8.03 4.68 -15.68
N PRO A 30 -8.40 5.18 -16.88
CA PRO A 30 -7.45 5.74 -17.82
C PRO A 30 -6.85 7.05 -17.28
N LEU A 31 -5.52 7.08 -17.20
CA LEU A 31 -4.75 8.28 -16.86
C LEU A 31 -3.91 8.70 -18.08
N PRO A 32 -3.58 9.99 -18.24
CA PRO A 32 -2.71 10.46 -19.34
C PRO A 32 -1.34 9.76 -19.36
N ALA A 33 -0.83 9.38 -18.18
CA ALA A 33 0.39 8.61 -18.04
C ALA A 33 0.09 7.10 -18.01
N VAL A 34 0.71 6.36 -18.92
CA VAL A 34 0.64 4.90 -18.94
C VAL A 34 1.35 4.34 -17.72
N ARG A 35 0.65 3.54 -16.92
CA ARG A 35 1.23 2.80 -15.80
C ARG A 35 1.61 1.39 -16.24
N PRO A 36 2.81 0.90 -15.89
CA PRO A 36 3.14 -0.51 -16.12
C PRO A 36 2.24 -1.40 -15.26
N ALA A 37 1.86 -2.55 -15.81
CA ALA A 37 1.03 -3.53 -15.08
C ALA A 37 1.74 -4.12 -13.85
N ASN A 38 3.07 -4.07 -13.82
CA ASN A 38 3.89 -4.52 -12.71
C ASN A 38 5.04 -3.51 -12.47
N GLY A 39 5.14 -2.99 -11.25
CA GLY A 39 6.21 -2.10 -10.80
C GLY A 39 7.09 -2.70 -9.70
N VAL A 40 7.09 -4.03 -9.52
CA VAL A 40 7.88 -4.72 -8.50
C VAL A 40 9.36 -4.64 -8.84
N LEU A 41 10.14 -4.15 -7.87
CA LEU A 41 11.59 -4.02 -7.96
C LEU A 41 12.29 -5.06 -7.08
N SER A 42 13.48 -5.48 -7.49
CA SER A 42 14.39 -6.29 -6.68
C SER A 42 15.35 -5.41 -5.87
N THR A 43 15.88 -5.93 -4.77
CA THR A 43 16.72 -5.20 -3.81
C THR A 43 18.22 -5.26 -4.15
N LEU A 44 18.59 -5.29 -5.44
CA LEU A 44 19.99 -5.50 -5.85
C LEU A 44 20.92 -4.46 -5.21
N GLY A 45 21.89 -4.93 -4.41
CA GLY A 45 22.87 -4.09 -3.72
C GLY A 45 22.36 -3.35 -2.48
N SER A 46 21.11 -3.59 -2.05
CA SER A 46 20.53 -3.02 -0.84
C SER A 46 20.45 -4.04 0.30
N PRO A 47 20.44 -3.59 1.57
CA PRO A 47 20.11 -4.46 2.70
C PRO A 47 18.75 -5.14 2.50
N ASN A 48 18.56 -6.28 3.16
CA ASN A 48 17.29 -7.00 3.08
C ASN A 48 16.17 -6.12 3.64
N LEU A 49 15.20 -5.78 2.80
CA LEU A 49 14.07 -4.96 3.19
C LEU A 49 13.07 -5.82 3.96
N ARG A 50 12.46 -5.23 4.97
CA ARG A 50 11.37 -5.85 5.72
C ARG A 50 10.16 -6.10 4.81
N HIS A 51 9.30 -7.03 5.21
CA HIS A 51 8.06 -7.25 4.48
C HIS A 51 7.19 -5.98 4.52
N TRP A 52 6.52 -5.66 3.42
CA TRP A 52 5.79 -4.40 3.29
C TRP A 52 4.68 -4.24 4.33
N ARG A 53 4.03 -5.33 4.74
CA ARG A 53 3.00 -5.31 5.80
C ARG A 53 3.56 -4.89 7.16
N GLU A 54 4.75 -5.38 7.52
CA GLU A 54 5.44 -4.99 8.75
C GLU A 54 5.80 -3.50 8.72
N ALA A 55 6.36 -3.04 7.60
CA ALA A 55 6.71 -1.64 7.42
C ALA A 55 5.47 -0.71 7.43
N LEU A 56 4.35 -1.17 6.86
CA LEU A 56 3.08 -0.44 6.87
C LEU A 56 2.49 -0.35 8.29
N ALA A 57 2.42 -1.47 9.02
CA ALA A 57 1.92 -1.48 10.38
C ALA A 57 2.73 -0.55 11.30
N ASP A 58 4.06 -0.58 11.19
CA ASP A 58 4.93 0.34 11.91
C ASP A 58 4.68 1.80 11.54
N TYR A 59 4.45 2.09 10.26
CA TYR A 59 4.17 3.45 9.79
C TYR A 59 2.85 3.96 10.39
N LEU A 60 1.76 3.20 10.24
CA LEU A 60 0.45 3.59 10.74
C LEU A 60 0.42 3.70 12.26
N LYS A 61 1.09 2.80 12.98
CA LYS A 61 1.21 2.90 14.44
C LYS A 61 1.84 4.23 14.85
N ARG A 62 2.97 4.62 14.22
CA ARG A 62 3.64 5.90 14.50
C ARG A 62 2.75 7.11 14.19
N ASP A 63 2.02 7.06 13.09
CA ASP A 63 1.17 8.16 12.64
C ASP A 63 -0.07 8.32 13.53
N LEU A 64 -0.74 7.22 13.87
CA LEU A 64 -1.93 7.20 14.74
C LEU A 64 -1.59 7.54 16.20
N ASP A 65 -0.38 7.23 16.65
CA ASP A 65 0.10 7.58 18.00
C ASP A 65 0.63 9.03 18.09
N THR A 66 0.79 9.73 16.96
CA THR A 66 1.23 11.13 16.96
C THR A 66 0.04 12.05 17.25
N PRO A 67 0.07 12.85 18.34
CA PRO A 67 -1.01 13.80 18.58
C PRO A 67 -1.07 14.80 17.43
N LEU A 68 -2.24 14.86 16.76
CA LEU A 68 -2.58 15.92 15.83
C LEU A 68 -2.31 17.26 16.54
N CYS A 69 -1.44 18.07 15.94
CA CYS A 69 -1.14 19.41 16.43
C CYS A 69 -2.40 20.29 16.51
#